data_AF-A0A4Q8QY75-F1
#
_entry.id   AF-A0A4Q8QY75-F1
#
_cell.length_a   1.000
_cell.length_b   1.000
_cell.length_c   1.000
_cell.angle_alpha   90.00
_cell.angle_beta   90.00
_cell.angle_gamma   90.00
#
_symmetry.space_group_name_H-M   'P 1'
#
loop_
_entity.id
_entity.type
_entity.pdbx_description
1 polymer ?
#
loop_
_entity_poly.entity_id
_entity_poly.type
_entity_poly.pdbx_seq_one_letter_code
_entity_poly.pdbx_strand_id
1 'polypeptide(L)'
;MHAKVQFDIPVQPLAEALVAYGAATGLEVFYDGSLALGQRSTAIKGVFTPIGALEALLRGTGYAPKTSQYVDAISIIKTRRDLAVSQAAALGRFEPYLAMVQARVTKALCKTDEAKPDDGEIMISFWLDPSGHVLRAQLWNPELSADRHRVLLAGLQGLEVGHAVPAGLPQPLAMVIFPPSSREQAGCRPTSRRQAIN
;
A
#
# COMPACT_ATOMS: atom_id res chain seq x y z
N MET A 1 -29.16 2.26 6.03
CA MET A 1 -28.93 3.71 6.24
C MET A 1 -29.22 4.02 7.69
N HIS A 2 -28.21 4.38 8.48
CA HIS A 2 -28.43 4.69 9.90
C HIS A 2 -29.09 6.08 10.05
N ALA A 3 -30.06 6.18 10.97
CA ALA A 3 -30.72 7.44 11.28
C ALA A 3 -29.73 8.47 11.84
N LYS A 4 -30.05 9.76 11.70
CA LYS A 4 -29.22 10.82 12.27
C LYS A 4 -29.39 10.86 13.79
N VAL A 5 -28.29 11.09 14.50
CA VAL A 5 -28.21 11.14 15.97
C VAL A 5 -27.62 12.51 16.38
N GLN A 6 -28.06 13.04 17.52
CA GLN A 6 -27.49 14.25 18.11
C GLN A 6 -26.21 13.89 18.87
N PHE A 7 -25.11 14.56 18.56
CA PHE A 7 -23.82 14.40 19.23
C PHE A 7 -23.42 15.69 19.96
N ASP A 8 -22.75 15.52 21.10
CA ASP A 8 -22.03 16.57 21.82
C ASP A 8 -20.81 15.91 22.50
N ILE A 9 -19.75 15.69 21.71
CA ILE A 9 -18.51 15.06 22.17
C ILE A 9 -17.37 16.10 22.05
N PRO A 10 -16.73 16.51 23.16
CA PRO A 10 -15.66 17.49 23.14
C PRO A 10 -14.33 16.91 22.60
N VAL A 11 -13.31 17.77 22.43
CA VAL A 11 -11.94 17.35 22.15
C VAL A 11 -11.38 16.64 23.38
N GLN A 12 -11.16 15.33 23.28
CA GLN A 12 -10.69 14.50 24.39
C GLN A 12 -9.76 13.38 23.89
N PRO A 13 -9.12 12.59 24.77
CA PRO A 13 -8.38 11.41 24.34
C PRO A 13 -9.24 10.51 23.46
N LEU A 14 -8.68 10.03 22.35
CA LEU A 14 -9.46 9.37 21.31
C LEU A 14 -10.22 8.14 21.82
N ALA A 15 -9.63 7.34 22.72
CA ALA A 15 -10.33 6.21 23.34
C ALA A 15 -11.63 6.63 24.04
N GLU A 16 -11.61 7.69 24.83
CA GLU A 16 -12.79 8.14 25.57
C GLU A 16 -13.87 8.68 24.61
N ALA A 17 -13.46 9.38 23.55
CA ALA A 17 -14.35 9.85 22.51
C ALA A 17 -15.06 8.70 21.78
N LEU A 18 -14.33 7.60 21.51
CA LEU A 18 -14.88 6.41 20.86
C LEU A 18 -15.87 5.66 21.75
N VAL A 19 -15.63 5.62 23.07
CA VAL A 19 -16.58 5.08 24.04
C VAL A 19 -17.87 5.92 24.06
N ALA A 20 -17.76 7.25 24.12
CA ALA A 20 -18.93 8.14 24.08
C ALA A 20 -19.72 8.01 22.77
N TYR A 21 -19.01 7.87 21.64
CA TYR A 21 -19.63 7.62 20.33
C TYR A 21 -20.38 6.29 20.27
N GLY A 22 -19.78 5.20 20.77
CA GLY A 22 -20.42 3.88 20.83
C GLY A 22 -21.68 3.91 21.68
N ALA A 23 -21.64 4.59 22.83
CA ALA A 23 -22.80 4.78 23.70
C ALA A 23 -23.94 5.58 23.03
N ALA A 24 -23.60 6.60 22.22
CA ALA A 24 -24.60 7.42 21.54
C ALA A 24 -25.26 6.72 20.33
N THR A 25 -24.55 5.80 19.69
CA THR A 25 -25.00 5.16 18.43
C THR A 25 -25.45 3.72 18.59
N GLY A 26 -25.03 3.03 19.66
CA GLY A 26 -25.23 1.60 19.85
C GLY A 26 -24.38 0.73 18.92
N LEU A 27 -23.47 1.31 18.15
CA LEU A 27 -22.59 0.58 17.23
C LEU A 27 -21.34 0.08 17.93
N GLU A 28 -20.90 -1.12 17.57
CA GLU A 28 -19.64 -1.66 18.04
C GLU A 28 -18.48 -1.09 17.20
N VAL A 29 -17.48 -0.52 17.87
CA VAL A 29 -16.33 0.11 17.22
C VAL A 29 -15.08 -0.71 17.51
N PHE A 30 -14.55 -1.34 16.47
CA PHE A 30 -13.32 -2.12 16.54
C PHE A 30 -12.12 -1.27 16.14
N TYR A 31 -11.08 -1.27 16.97
CA TYR A 31 -9.82 -0.58 16.69
C TYR A 31 -8.64 -1.30 17.34
N ASP A 32 -7.44 -1.10 16.79
CA ASP A 32 -6.20 -1.57 17.39
C ASP A 32 -5.89 -0.72 18.64
N GLY A 33 -5.55 -1.35 19.78
CA GLY A 33 -5.30 -0.63 21.04
C GLY A 33 -4.21 0.45 20.96
N SER A 34 -3.28 0.35 20.00
CA SER A 34 -2.27 1.38 19.72
C SER A 34 -2.85 2.69 19.18
N LEU A 35 -4.06 2.66 18.62
CA LEU A 35 -4.80 3.79 18.04
C LEU A 35 -5.22 4.82 19.09
N ALA A 36 -5.43 4.38 20.34
CA ALA A 36 -5.84 5.23 21.44
C ALA A 36 -4.68 5.98 22.12
N LEU A 37 -3.43 5.55 21.89
CA LEU A 37 -2.29 6.06 22.62
C LEU A 37 -1.82 7.39 22.01
N GLY A 38 -2.04 8.48 22.76
CA GLY A 38 -1.53 9.82 22.42
C GLY A 38 -2.31 10.59 21.36
N GLN A 39 -3.41 10.04 20.83
CA GLN A 39 -4.28 10.73 19.88
C GLN A 39 -5.45 11.44 20.58
N ARG A 40 -5.89 12.56 20.02
CA ARG A 40 -7.05 13.33 20.50
C ARG A 40 -8.11 13.42 19.42
N SER A 41 -9.38 13.31 19.80
CA SER A 41 -10.51 13.51 18.89
C SER A 41 -10.69 14.97 18.52
N THR A 42 -11.36 15.21 17.38
CA THR A 42 -11.96 16.52 17.08
C THR A 42 -13.31 16.62 17.75
N ALA A 43 -13.68 17.79 18.30
CA ALA A 43 -15.02 17.98 18.86
C ALA A 43 -16.09 17.85 17.77
N ILE A 44 -17.17 17.14 18.11
CA ILE A 44 -18.36 17.04 17.25
C ILE A 44 -19.58 17.51 18.05
N LYS A 45 -20.36 18.41 17.45
CA LYS A 45 -21.60 18.91 18.04
C LYS A 45 -22.66 19.14 16.99
N GLY A 46 -23.84 18.55 17.18
CA GLY A 46 -24.98 18.66 16.26
C GLY A 46 -25.48 17.31 15.76
N VAL A 47 -26.33 17.36 14.73
CA VAL A 47 -27.01 16.18 14.18
C VAL A 47 -26.19 15.59 13.03
N PHE A 48 -25.73 14.35 13.18
CA PHE A 48 -24.93 13.65 12.18
C PHE A 48 -25.44 12.22 11.93
N THR A 49 -25.11 11.65 10.78
CA THR A 49 -25.18 10.20 10.63
C THR A 49 -24.06 9.56 11.45
N PRO A 50 -24.21 8.33 11.98
CA PRO A 50 -23.14 7.66 12.72
C PRO A 50 -21.79 7.64 11.98
N ILE A 51 -21.80 7.33 10.68
CA ILE A 51 -20.57 7.34 9.86
C ILE A 51 -20.00 8.76 9.76
N GLY A 52 -20.82 9.77 9.43
CA GLY A 52 -20.36 11.14 9.28
C GLY A 52 -19.85 11.75 10.59
N ALA A 53 -20.47 11.39 11.72
CA ALA A 53 -20.00 11.75 13.05
C ALA A 53 -18.62 11.15 13.33
N LEU A 54 -18.42 9.87 13.03
CA LEU A 54 -17.15 9.18 13.27
C LEU A 54 -16.02 9.70 12.37
N GLU A 55 -16.32 10.01 11.11
CA GLU A 55 -15.36 10.69 10.21
C GLU A 55 -14.96 12.07 10.74
N ALA A 56 -15.92 12.85 11.25
CA ALA A 56 -15.64 14.15 11.86
C ALA A 56 -14.82 14.01 13.15
N LEU A 57 -15.15 13.03 14.00
CA LEU A 57 -14.47 12.75 15.26
C LEU A 57 -12.99 12.36 15.06
N LEU A 58 -12.72 11.55 14.02
CA LEU A 58 -11.39 11.05 13.66
C LEU A 58 -10.55 12.04 12.83
N ARG A 59 -11.10 13.20 12.48
CA ARG A 59 -10.37 14.19 11.67
C ARG A 59 -9.07 14.61 12.35
N GLY A 60 -7.98 14.64 11.58
CA GLY A 60 -6.64 15.02 12.06
C GLY A 60 -5.89 13.93 12.82
N THR A 61 -6.51 12.78 13.09
CA THR A 61 -5.87 11.66 13.81
C THR A 61 -5.09 10.72 12.89
N GLY A 62 -5.29 10.83 11.57
CA GLY A 62 -4.73 9.90 10.59
C GLY A 62 -5.46 8.56 10.49
N TYR A 63 -6.68 8.48 11.04
CA TYR A 63 -7.55 7.31 10.98
C TYR A 63 -8.88 7.62 10.28
N ALA A 64 -9.52 6.58 9.75
CA ALA A 64 -10.81 6.65 9.08
C ALA A 64 -11.69 5.44 9.46
N PRO A 65 -13.03 5.62 9.50
CA PRO A 65 -13.93 4.50 9.68
C PRO A 65 -14.01 3.66 8.41
N LYS A 66 -14.12 2.34 8.60
CA LYS A 66 -14.41 1.35 7.57
C LYS A 66 -15.60 0.53 8.04
N THR A 67 -16.71 0.64 7.31
CA THR A 67 -17.89 -0.16 7.56
C THR A 67 -17.69 -1.58 7.04
N SER A 68 -18.15 -2.56 7.80
CA SER A 68 -18.34 -3.90 7.29
C SER A 68 -19.70 -3.96 6.59
N GLN A 69 -19.77 -4.71 5.48
CA GLN A 69 -21.04 -4.90 4.76
C GLN A 69 -21.97 -5.94 5.43
N TYR A 70 -21.52 -6.60 6.51
CA TYR A 70 -22.21 -7.74 7.11
C TYR A 70 -22.51 -7.62 8.62
N VAL A 71 -21.99 -6.60 9.31
CA VAL A 71 -22.20 -6.42 10.75
C VAL A 71 -22.47 -4.95 11.06
N ASP A 72 -23.29 -4.66 12.07
CA ASP A 72 -23.47 -3.32 12.67
C ASP A 72 -22.24 -2.90 13.47
N ALA A 73 -21.07 -3.05 12.87
CA ALA A 73 -19.80 -2.73 13.46
C ALA A 73 -18.94 -1.92 12.49
N ILE A 74 -18.19 -1.00 13.08
CA ILE A 74 -17.28 -0.12 12.35
C ILE A 74 -15.87 -0.44 12.80
N SER A 75 -15.00 -0.75 11.84
CA SER A 75 -13.57 -0.85 12.10
C SER A 75 -12.91 0.50 11.85
N ILE A 76 -12.03 0.91 12.74
CA ILE A 76 -11.19 2.10 12.52
C ILE A 76 -9.86 1.63 11.94
N ILE A 77 -9.51 2.19 10.78
CA ILE A 77 -8.28 1.89 10.08
C ILE A 77 -7.44 3.15 9.92
N LYS A 78 -6.12 3.00 9.82
CA LYS A 78 -5.24 4.10 9.47
C LYS A 78 -5.50 4.53 8.02
N THR A 79 -5.48 5.82 7.72
CA THR A 79 -5.76 6.30 6.37
C THR A 79 -4.70 5.78 5.38
N ARG A 80 -5.08 5.60 4.11
CA ARG A 80 -4.13 5.12 3.08
C ARG A 80 -2.89 5.99 2.97
N ARG A 81 -3.01 7.31 3.15
CA ARG A 81 -1.88 8.25 3.10
C ARG A 81 -0.91 8.01 4.25
N ASP A 82 -1.40 7.90 5.48
CA ASP A 82 -0.53 7.71 6.63
C ASP A 82 0.08 6.30 6.67
N LEU A 83 -0.63 5.30 6.14
CA LEU A 83 -0.08 3.97 5.88
C LEU A 83 1.10 4.04 4.89
N ALA A 84 0.93 4.75 3.77
CA ALA A 84 1.99 4.91 2.77
C ALA A 84 3.23 5.64 3.34
N VAL A 85 3.03 6.72 4.10
CA VAL A 85 4.14 7.45 4.75
C VAL A 85 4.87 6.58 5.77
N SER A 86 4.12 5.84 6.60
CA SER A 86 4.71 4.93 7.60
C SER A 86 5.47 3.79 6.93
N GLN A 87 4.93 3.25 5.83
CA GLN A 87 5.57 2.17 5.07
C GLN A 87 6.81 2.67 4.34
N ALA A 88 6.80 3.86 3.72
CA ALA A 88 7.97 4.47 3.11
C ALA A 88 9.09 4.70 4.14
N ALA A 89 8.75 5.25 5.32
CA ALA A 89 9.71 5.39 6.42
C ALA A 89 10.25 4.04 6.90
N ALA A 90 9.38 3.01 6.96
CA ALA A 90 9.78 1.66 7.33
C ALA A 90 10.60 0.94 6.25
N LEU A 91 10.49 1.33 4.98
CA LEU A 91 11.30 0.82 3.87
C LEU A 91 12.66 1.51 3.82
N GLY A 92 12.75 2.79 4.23
CA GLY A 92 14.01 3.55 4.23
C GLY A 92 15.14 2.95 5.08
N ARG A 93 14.84 2.10 6.06
CA ARG A 93 15.88 1.34 6.81
C ARG A 93 16.44 0.14 6.02
N PHE A 94 15.82 -0.23 4.90
CA PHE A 94 16.19 -1.37 4.06
C PHE A 94 16.69 -0.94 2.67
N GLU A 95 17.00 0.35 2.47
CA GLU A 95 17.49 0.89 1.18
C GLU A 95 18.54 0.00 0.48
N PRO A 96 19.59 -0.52 1.15
CA PRO A 96 20.57 -1.37 0.48
C PRO A 96 19.97 -2.67 -0.07
N TYR A 97 19.04 -3.28 0.67
CA TYR A 97 18.35 -4.49 0.23
C TYR A 97 17.37 -4.17 -0.90
N LEU A 98 16.62 -3.08 -0.79
CA LEU A 98 15.66 -2.64 -1.81
C LEU A 98 16.36 -2.29 -3.13
N ALA A 99 17.53 -1.64 -3.10
CA ALA A 99 18.34 -1.38 -4.28
C ALA A 99 18.75 -2.68 -5.00
N MET A 100 19.07 -3.73 -4.23
CA MET A 100 19.41 -5.04 -4.78
C MET A 100 18.18 -5.74 -5.38
N VAL A 101 17.03 -5.67 -4.70
CA VAL A 101 15.74 -6.15 -5.23
C VAL A 101 15.39 -5.45 -6.54
N GLN A 102 15.48 -4.12 -6.57
CA GLN A 102 15.24 -3.30 -7.76
C GLN A 102 16.15 -3.76 -8.91
N ALA A 103 17.46 -3.87 -8.69
CA ALA A 103 18.41 -4.30 -9.71
C ALA A 103 18.11 -5.70 -10.26
N ARG A 104 17.68 -6.64 -9.40
CA ARG A 104 17.31 -8.01 -9.80
C ARG A 104 16.04 -8.04 -10.62
N VAL A 105 15.01 -7.30 -10.19
CA VAL A 105 13.75 -7.20 -10.93
C VAL A 105 13.98 -6.50 -12.26
N THR A 106 14.68 -5.36 -12.29
CA THR A 106 15.07 -4.68 -13.54
C THR A 106 15.79 -5.65 -14.48
N LYS A 107 16.78 -6.40 -13.99
CA LYS A 107 17.50 -7.39 -14.81
C LYS A 107 16.60 -8.50 -15.34
N ALA A 108 15.63 -8.98 -14.55
CA ALA A 108 14.70 -10.01 -14.96
C ALA A 108 13.76 -9.51 -16.06
N LEU A 109 13.18 -8.32 -15.86
CA LEU A 109 12.27 -7.68 -16.81
C LEU A 109 12.99 -7.27 -18.10
N CYS A 110 14.25 -6.88 -18.03
CA CYS A 110 15.06 -6.59 -19.21
C CYS A 110 15.38 -7.80 -20.08
N LYS A 111 15.24 -9.02 -19.58
CA LYS A 111 15.33 -10.23 -20.41
C LYS A 111 14.05 -10.50 -21.18
N THR A 112 12.93 -9.93 -20.73
CA THR A 112 11.61 -10.12 -21.31
C THR A 112 11.19 -9.00 -22.27
N ASP A 113 11.97 -7.90 -22.35
CA ASP A 113 11.52 -6.68 -23.00
C ASP A 113 12.03 -6.51 -24.45
N GLU A 114 11.08 -6.49 -25.38
CA GLU A 114 11.05 -5.51 -26.47
C GLU A 114 10.15 -4.36 -25.98
N ALA A 115 10.76 -3.30 -25.45
CA ALA A 115 10.06 -2.16 -24.88
C ALA A 115 9.22 -1.45 -25.95
N LYS A 116 7.89 -1.41 -25.78
CA LYS A 116 7.03 -0.46 -26.49
C LYS A 116 6.78 0.76 -25.59
N PRO A 117 6.88 2.00 -26.10
CA PRO A 117 6.81 3.23 -25.31
C PRO A 117 5.41 3.61 -24.80
N ASP A 118 4.39 2.75 -24.97
CA ASP A 118 2.97 3.08 -24.75
C ASP A 118 2.32 2.32 -23.59
N ASP A 119 3.12 1.67 -22.74
CA ASP A 119 2.60 1.11 -21.49
C ASP A 119 2.59 2.23 -20.45
N GLY A 120 1.40 2.63 -19.98
CA GLY A 120 1.27 3.47 -18.80
C GLY A 120 1.99 2.88 -17.58
N GLU A 121 2.06 3.65 -16.49
CA GLU A 121 2.74 3.22 -15.26
C GLU A 121 2.23 1.85 -14.77
N ILE A 122 3.15 0.91 -14.56
CA ILE A 122 2.82 -0.44 -14.06
C ILE A 122 3.18 -0.51 -12.59
N MET A 123 2.18 -0.69 -11.74
CA MET A 123 2.40 -0.99 -10.32
C MET A 123 2.49 -2.50 -10.13
N ILE A 124 3.55 -2.94 -9.46
CA ILE A 124 3.79 -4.36 -9.12
C ILE A 124 3.83 -4.48 -7.60
N SER A 125 3.13 -5.46 -7.04
CA SER A 125 3.30 -5.88 -5.66
C SER A 125 3.73 -7.34 -5.58
N PHE A 126 4.71 -7.67 -4.74
CA PHE A 126 5.20 -9.04 -4.61
C PHE A 126 5.62 -9.38 -3.18
N TRP A 127 5.59 -10.69 -2.89
CA TRP A 127 5.98 -11.29 -1.62
C TRP A 127 7.24 -12.12 -1.81
N LEU A 128 8.18 -11.96 -0.88
CA LEU A 128 9.41 -12.72 -0.79
C LEU A 128 9.31 -13.73 0.37
N ASP A 129 9.76 -14.96 0.14
CA ASP A 129 10.01 -15.90 1.23
C ASP A 129 11.26 -15.51 2.03
N PRO A 130 11.54 -16.15 3.19
CA PRO A 130 12.71 -15.82 4.00
C PRO A 130 14.06 -15.95 3.27
N SER A 131 14.16 -16.80 2.25
CA SER A 131 15.35 -16.98 1.41
C SER A 131 15.50 -15.91 0.31
N GLY A 132 14.48 -15.08 0.09
CA GLY A 132 14.49 -14.02 -0.93
C GLY A 132 13.99 -14.48 -2.30
N HIS A 133 13.16 -15.52 -2.37
CA HIS A 133 12.46 -15.92 -3.60
C HIS A 133 11.08 -15.27 -3.67
N VAL A 134 10.69 -14.83 -4.87
CA VAL A 134 9.33 -14.31 -5.10
C VAL A 134 8.31 -15.45 -5.02
N LEU A 135 7.52 -15.48 -3.93
CA LEU A 135 6.42 -16.42 -3.71
C LEU A 135 5.20 -16.07 -4.56
N ARG A 136 4.91 -14.78 -4.68
CA ARG A 136 3.73 -14.26 -5.35
C ARG A 136 4.04 -12.87 -5.91
N ALA A 137 3.52 -12.58 -7.09
CA ALA A 137 3.51 -11.26 -7.70
C ALA A 137 2.09 -10.93 -8.19
N GLN A 138 1.73 -9.66 -8.13
CA GLN A 138 0.50 -9.09 -8.63
C GLN A 138 0.84 -7.81 -9.41
N LEU A 139 0.18 -7.63 -10.55
CA LEU A 139 0.31 -6.43 -11.38
C LEU A 139 -1.00 -5.65 -11.36
N TRP A 140 -0.89 -4.33 -11.27
CA TRP A 140 -2.00 -3.41 -11.40
C TRP A 140 -1.69 -2.40 -12.51
N ASN A 141 -2.27 -2.65 -13.68
CA ASN A 141 -2.42 -1.67 -14.75
C ASN A 141 -3.64 -2.08 -15.59
N PRO A 142 -4.70 -1.26 -15.67
CA PRO A 142 -5.92 -1.59 -16.42
C PRO A 142 -5.73 -1.58 -17.95
N GLU A 143 -4.69 -0.92 -18.47
CA GLU A 143 -4.42 -0.76 -19.90
C GLU A 143 -3.48 -1.87 -20.45
N LEU A 144 -2.89 -2.67 -19.55
CA LEU A 144 -1.93 -3.71 -19.91
C LEU A 144 -2.63 -4.91 -20.57
N SER A 145 -2.17 -5.31 -21.76
CA SER A 145 -2.71 -6.47 -22.47
C SER A 145 -2.50 -7.79 -21.70
N ALA A 146 -3.41 -8.75 -21.87
CA ALA A 146 -3.36 -10.03 -21.16
C ALA A 146 -2.07 -10.83 -21.40
N ASP A 147 -1.54 -10.82 -22.63
CA ASP A 147 -0.27 -11.49 -22.95
C ASP A 147 0.91 -10.83 -22.25
N ARG A 148 0.95 -9.50 -22.19
CA ARG A 148 2.03 -8.76 -21.54
C ARG A 148 1.95 -8.91 -20.02
N HIS A 149 0.74 -8.88 -19.46
CA HIS A 149 0.49 -9.21 -18.05
C HIS A 149 1.05 -10.60 -17.70
N ARG A 150 0.81 -11.61 -18.54
CA ARG A 150 1.31 -12.99 -18.34
C ARG A 150 2.83 -13.07 -18.43
N VAL A 151 3.45 -12.44 -19.43
CA VAL A 151 4.91 -12.43 -19.60
C VAL A 151 5.61 -11.76 -18.43
N LEU A 152 5.09 -10.61 -17.97
CA LEU A 152 5.66 -9.89 -16.82
C LEU A 152 5.51 -10.68 -15.52
N LEU A 153 4.33 -11.26 -15.24
CA LEU A 153 4.17 -12.13 -14.07
C LEU A 153 5.11 -13.34 -14.11
N ALA A 154 5.24 -13.99 -15.26
CA ALA A 154 6.13 -15.14 -15.43
C ALA A 154 7.60 -14.77 -15.21
N GLY A 155 8.04 -13.57 -15.63
CA GLY A 155 9.40 -13.09 -15.39
C GLY A 155 9.72 -12.77 -13.92
N LEU A 156 8.69 -12.49 -13.12
CA LEU A 156 8.81 -12.19 -11.69
C LEU A 156 8.67 -13.44 -10.80
N GLN A 157 7.84 -14.39 -11.21
CA GLN A 157 7.64 -15.64 -10.47
C GLN A 157 8.93 -16.46 -10.43
N GLY A 158 9.34 -16.88 -9.23
CA GLY A 158 10.58 -17.63 -9.03
C GLY A 158 11.86 -16.78 -9.15
N LEU A 159 11.74 -15.45 -9.24
CA LEU A 159 12.91 -14.57 -9.18
C LEU A 159 13.59 -14.68 -7.81
N GLU A 160 14.89 -14.86 -7.84
CA GLU A 160 15.74 -14.89 -6.65
C GLU A 160 16.50 -13.58 -6.50
N VAL A 161 16.32 -12.93 -5.35
CA VAL A 161 17.10 -11.72 -5.01
C VAL A 161 18.57 -12.08 -4.76
N GLY A 162 18.81 -13.32 -4.30
CA GLY A 162 20.14 -13.88 -4.00
C GLY A 162 20.63 -13.63 -2.58
N HIS A 163 19.77 -13.08 -1.71
CA HIS A 163 20.02 -12.87 -0.29
C HIS A 163 18.73 -13.07 0.50
N ALA A 164 18.87 -13.53 1.75
CA ALA A 164 17.75 -13.70 2.66
C ALA A 164 17.04 -12.37 2.96
N VAL A 165 15.73 -12.43 3.17
CA VAL A 165 14.92 -11.26 3.51
C VAL A 165 15.28 -10.79 4.93
N PRO A 166 15.66 -9.51 5.11
CA PRO A 166 15.90 -8.94 6.43
C PRO A 166 14.66 -9.04 7.31
N ALA A 167 14.85 -9.36 8.59
CA ALA A 167 13.76 -9.42 9.56
C ALA A 167 13.03 -8.06 9.65
N GLY A 168 11.70 -8.09 9.64
CA GLY A 168 10.87 -6.89 9.74
C GLY A 168 10.77 -6.06 8.45
N LEU A 169 11.19 -6.59 7.29
CA LEU A 169 10.89 -5.99 5.99
C LEU A 169 9.35 -6.01 5.76
N PRO A 170 8.69 -4.85 5.61
CA PRO A 170 7.26 -4.80 5.32
C PRO A 170 6.96 -5.49 3.99
N GLN A 171 5.94 -6.35 3.97
CA GLN A 171 5.49 -7.04 2.77
C GLN A 171 3.97 -6.88 2.57
N PRO A 172 3.47 -6.86 1.31
CA PRO A 172 4.21 -6.97 0.05
C PRO A 172 5.11 -5.77 -0.23
N LEU A 173 6.16 -5.98 -1.01
CA LEU A 173 6.95 -4.90 -1.61
C LEU A 173 6.20 -4.38 -2.83
N ALA A 174 6.03 -3.06 -2.92
CA ALA A 174 5.43 -2.40 -4.07
C ALA A 174 6.50 -1.65 -4.87
N MET A 175 6.47 -1.80 -6.19
CA MET A 175 7.36 -1.09 -7.11
C MET A 175 6.56 -0.55 -8.29
N VAL A 176 6.95 0.63 -8.77
CA VAL A 176 6.38 1.22 -9.99
C VAL A 176 7.41 1.11 -11.10
N ILE A 177 6.97 0.65 -12.26
CA ILE A 177 7.74 0.72 -13.50
C ILE A 177 7.16 1.85 -14.32
N PHE A 178 8.03 2.76 -14.71
CA PHE A 178 7.71 3.83 -15.65
C PHE A 178 8.13 3.42 -17.07
N PRO A 179 7.36 3.80 -18.10
CA PRO A 179 7.79 3.59 -19.47
C PRO A 179 9.10 4.34 -19.75
N PRO A 180 9.95 3.83 -20.65
CA PRO A 180 11.16 4.53 -21.06
C PRO A 180 10.78 5.87 -21.69
N SER A 181 11.14 6.98 -21.05
CA SER A 181 10.91 8.31 -21.59
C SER A 181 12.03 8.68 -22.58
N SER A 182 11.71 9.49 -23.59
CA SER A 182 12.68 9.93 -24.60
C SER A 182 13.85 10.76 -24.06
N ARG A 183 13.75 11.27 -22.81
CA ARG A 183 14.81 12.02 -22.12
C ARG A 183 15.65 11.18 -21.17
N GLU A 184 15.14 10.05 -20.70
CA GLU A 184 15.77 9.25 -19.67
C GLU A 184 16.09 7.88 -20.27
N GLN A 185 17.34 7.72 -20.73
CA GLN A 185 17.86 6.42 -21.11
C GLN A 185 18.04 5.54 -19.86
N ALA A 186 16.93 5.10 -19.29
CA ALA A 186 16.84 4.05 -18.28
C ALA A 186 15.99 2.88 -18.81
N GLY A 187 16.02 2.65 -20.12
CA GLY A 187 15.60 1.40 -20.74
C GLY A 187 16.77 0.43 -20.72
N CYS A 188 16.49 -0.83 -20.39
CA CYS A 188 17.39 -1.98 -20.46
C CYS A 188 18.59 -1.75 -21.37
N ARG A 189 19.79 -1.63 -20.79
CA ARG A 189 21.01 -1.36 -21.55
C ARG A 189 21.21 -2.52 -22.55
N PRO A 190 21.17 -2.29 -23.88
CA PRO A 190 21.39 -3.36 -24.84
C PRO A 190 22.84 -3.80 -24.67
N THR A 191 23.03 -5.08 -24.34
CA THR A 191 24.38 -5.64 -24.20
C THR A 191 24.91 -5.79 -25.62
N SER A 192 25.86 -4.93 -26.03
CA SER A 192 26.47 -5.02 -27.35
C SER A 192 27.19 -6.37 -27.48
N ARG A 193 26.60 -7.27 -28.28
CA ARG A 193 27.23 -8.52 -28.68
C ARG A 193 28.39 -8.15 -29.62
N ARG A 194 29.63 -8.13 -29.11
CA ARG A 194 30.83 -8.00 -29.98
C ARG A 194 30.76 -9.12 -31.02
N GLN A 195 30.51 -8.76 -32.27
CA GLN A 195 30.68 -9.66 -33.40
C GLN A 195 32.17 -9.99 -33.51
N ALA A 196 32.52 -11.25 -33.28
CA ALA A 196 33.78 -11.79 -33.74
C ALA A 196 33.69 -11.88 -35.28
N ILE A 197 34.49 -11.05 -35.94
CA ILE A 197 34.76 -11.15 -37.37
C ILE A 197 35.78 -12.28 -37.52
N ASN A 198 35.44 -13.30 -38.30
CA ASN A 198 36.37 -14.31 -38.80
C ASN A 198 36.32 -14.24 -40.33
#